data_AF-A0A4Y2C7Z4-F1
#
_entry.id   AF-A0A4Y2C7Z4-F1
#
_cell.length_a   1.000
_cell.length_b   1.000
_cell.length_c   1.000
_cell.angle_alpha   90.00
_cell.angle_beta   90.00
_cell.angle_gamma   90.00
#
_symmetry.space_group_name_H-M   'P 1'
#
loop_
_entity.id
_entity.type
_entity.pdbx_description
1 polymer ?
#
loop_
_entity_poly.entity_id
_entity_poly.type
_entity_poly.pdbx_seq_one_letter_code
_entity_poly.pdbx_strand_id
1 'polypeptide(L)'
;MKSQIQAHIESQVEEIKIHDDGYIEKIEEEVQCAKRKIEEVESEVQRKIEGVEEKVQEKIGNLERRINELEERPNYFPASQKFISSRPTVKPLTFDRQTSWTVFKTQFHVVSSTNGWTDFVKASQLVASLRGLAAEVLQGIPADKLTDLTTIEKDLESRFGDSHLTQFYRTELKTRRQEKAFKNWLPMWSD
;
A
#
# COMPACT_ATOMS: atom_id res chain seq x y z
N MET A 1 -48.82 70.42 20.96
CA MET A 1 -48.42 69.60 19.79
C MET A 1 -46.94 69.24 19.84
N LYS A 2 -45.99 70.20 19.85
CA LYS A 2 -44.54 69.93 19.94
C LYS A 2 -44.14 69.04 21.14
N SER A 3 -44.68 69.30 22.33
CA SER A 3 -44.39 68.54 23.55
C SER A 3 -44.86 67.07 23.51
N GLN A 4 -45.99 66.79 22.85
CA GLN A 4 -46.51 65.43 22.72
C GLN A 4 -45.68 64.58 21.74
N ILE A 5 -45.20 65.20 20.66
CA ILE A 5 -44.30 64.53 19.69
C ILE A 5 -42.98 64.17 20.36
N GLN A 6 -42.41 65.10 21.13
CA GLN A 6 -41.17 64.87 21.89
C GLN A 6 -41.31 63.68 22.84
N ALA A 7 -42.37 63.64 23.66
CA ALA A 7 -42.60 62.56 24.63
C ALA A 7 -42.80 61.19 23.96
N HIS A 8 -43.46 61.14 22.80
CA HIS A 8 -43.64 59.89 22.06
C HIS A 8 -42.31 59.34 21.51
N ILE A 9 -41.46 60.23 20.98
CA ILE A 9 -40.12 59.85 20.50
C ILE A 9 -39.27 59.34 21.66
N GLU A 10 -39.28 60.03 22.80
CA GLU A 10 -38.55 59.60 24.00
C GLU A 10 -39.01 58.22 24.49
N SER A 11 -40.34 57.97 24.50
CA SER A 11 -40.89 56.66 24.84
C SER A 11 -40.44 55.55 23.87
N GLN A 12 -40.44 55.81 22.56
CA GLN A 12 -40.01 54.82 21.58
C GLN A 12 -38.51 54.53 21.66
N VAL A 13 -37.70 55.56 21.91
CA VAL A 13 -36.25 55.39 22.11
C VAL A 13 -35.98 54.52 23.34
N GLU A 14 -36.71 54.73 24.43
CA GLU A 14 -36.55 53.91 25.64
C GLU A 14 -36.99 52.46 25.42
N GLU A 15 -38.09 52.22 24.69
CA GLU A 15 -38.51 50.86 24.31
C GLU A 15 -37.47 50.14 23.44
N ILE A 16 -36.90 50.83 22.44
CA ILE A 16 -35.84 50.28 21.59
C ILE A 16 -34.61 49.95 22.43
N LYS A 17 -34.25 50.83 23.37
CA LYS A 17 -33.10 50.62 24.24
C LYS A 17 -33.28 49.39 25.14
N ILE A 18 -34.43 49.24 25.78
CA ILE A 18 -34.74 48.08 26.62
C ILE A 18 -34.67 46.78 25.80
N HIS A 19 -35.22 46.81 24.58
CA HIS A 19 -35.16 45.67 23.68
C HIS A 19 -33.73 45.31 23.31
N ASP A 20 -32.93 46.29 22.86
CA ASP A 20 -31.54 46.09 22.47
C ASP A 20 -30.67 45.61 23.64
N ASP A 21 -30.85 46.19 24.84
CA ASP A 21 -30.17 45.75 26.06
C ASP A 21 -30.48 44.27 26.37
N GLY A 22 -31.73 43.83 26.17
CA GLY A 22 -32.11 42.41 26.33
C GLY A 22 -31.47 41.47 25.30
N TYR A 23 -31.31 41.91 24.04
CA TYR A 23 -30.57 41.14 23.04
C TYR A 23 -29.08 41.06 23.37
N ILE A 24 -28.49 42.15 23.88
CA ILE A 24 -27.08 42.19 24.30
C ILE A 24 -26.86 41.20 25.45
N GLU A 25 -27.70 41.22 26.49
CA GLU A 25 -27.60 40.31 27.63
C GLU A 25 -27.65 38.84 27.19
N LYS A 26 -28.58 38.50 26.29
CA LYS A 26 -28.67 37.14 25.75
C LYS A 26 -27.41 36.72 24.97
N ILE A 27 -26.85 37.62 24.15
CA ILE A 27 -25.61 37.34 23.42
C ILE A 27 -24.44 37.15 24.41
N GLU A 28 -24.36 37.97 25.46
CA GLU A 28 -23.33 37.85 26.48
C GLU A 28 -23.42 36.49 27.22
N GLU A 29 -24.63 36.05 27.56
CA GLU A 29 -24.87 34.72 28.15
C GLU A 29 -24.42 33.58 27.22
N GLU A 30 -24.78 33.64 25.93
CA GLU A 30 -24.38 32.65 24.93
C GLU A 30 -22.86 32.61 24.74
N VAL A 31 -22.20 33.78 24.70
CA VAL A 31 -20.74 33.89 24.62
C VAL A 31 -20.07 33.30 25.86
N GLN A 32 -20.58 33.59 27.07
CA GLN A 32 -20.05 33.01 28.30
C GLN A 32 -20.26 31.49 28.38
N CYS A 33 -21.39 30.98 27.86
CA CYS A 33 -21.66 29.55 27.75
C CYS A 33 -20.68 28.88 26.77
N ALA A 34 -20.47 29.48 25.60
CA ALA A 34 -19.52 28.98 24.61
C ALA A 34 -18.09 28.96 25.16
N LYS A 35 -17.68 30.01 25.88
CA LYS A 35 -16.37 30.08 26.53
C LYS A 35 -16.14 28.92 27.49
N ARG A 36 -17.10 28.62 28.38
CA ARG A 36 -17.01 27.47 29.30
C ARG A 36 -16.88 26.13 28.57
N LYS A 37 -17.62 25.93 27.48
CA LYS A 37 -17.53 24.70 26.68
C LYS A 37 -16.17 24.54 26.00
N ILE A 38 -15.57 25.64 25.54
CA ILE A 38 -14.22 25.64 24.96
C ILE A 38 -13.20 25.24 26.03
N GLU A 39 -13.25 25.84 27.22
CA GLU A 39 -12.38 25.49 28.35
C GLU A 39 -12.51 24.01 28.76
N GLU A 40 -13.74 23.47 28.77
CA GLU A 40 -13.99 22.04 29.05
C GLU A 40 -13.32 21.14 28.00
N VAL A 41 -13.52 21.42 26.71
CA VAL A 41 -12.91 20.65 25.61
C VAL A 41 -11.39 20.74 25.65
N GLU A 42 -10.81 21.92 25.89
CA GLU A 42 -9.37 22.10 26.05
C GLU A 42 -8.82 21.22 27.18
N SER A 43 -9.51 21.18 28.33
CA SER A 43 -9.11 20.33 29.46
C SER A 43 -9.17 18.83 29.14
N GLU A 44 -10.16 18.39 28.36
CA GLU A 44 -10.29 17.00 27.96
C GLU A 44 -9.21 16.59 26.95
N VAL A 45 -8.93 17.45 25.98
CA VAL A 45 -7.86 17.24 24.99
C VAL A 45 -6.51 17.16 25.69
N GLN A 46 -6.22 18.08 26.61
CA GLN A 46 -4.96 18.08 27.36
C GLN A 46 -4.77 16.77 28.13
N ARG A 47 -5.80 16.32 28.85
CA ARG A 47 -5.77 15.05 29.60
C ARG A 47 -5.55 13.83 28.69
N LYS A 48 -6.13 13.84 27.49
CA LYS A 48 -5.94 12.77 26.49
C LYS A 48 -4.51 12.74 25.95
N ILE A 49 -3.89 13.91 25.73
CA ILE A 49 -2.50 14.02 25.27
C ILE A 49 -1.57 13.45 26.35
N GLU A 50 -1.70 13.90 27.59
CA GLU A 50 -0.91 13.40 28.73
C GLU A 50 -1.02 11.88 28.88
N GLY A 51 -2.24 11.33 28.81
CA GLY A 51 -2.45 9.88 28.89
C GLY A 51 -1.89 9.09 27.70
N VAL A 52 -1.73 9.71 26.53
CA VAL A 52 -1.04 9.09 25.39
C VAL A 52 0.48 9.15 25.60
N GLU A 53 1.00 10.28 26.06
CA GLU A 53 2.43 10.46 26.38
C GLU A 53 2.90 9.44 27.41
N GLU A 54 2.18 9.27 28.52
CA GLU A 54 2.51 8.26 29.55
C GLU A 54 2.59 6.84 28.97
N LYS A 55 1.62 6.44 28.14
CA LYS A 55 1.61 5.11 27.50
C LYS A 55 2.77 4.92 26.53
N VAL A 56 3.16 5.97 25.82
CA VAL A 56 4.30 5.94 24.91
C VAL A 56 5.59 5.81 25.71
N GLN A 57 5.76 6.60 26.76
CA GLN A 57 6.92 6.53 27.65
C GLN A 57 7.06 5.15 28.31
N GLU A 58 5.96 4.55 28.77
CA GLU A 58 5.96 3.19 29.33
C GLU A 58 6.41 2.15 28.30
N LYS A 59 5.89 2.22 27.07
CA LYS A 59 6.28 1.30 25.99
C LYS A 59 7.75 1.46 25.59
N ILE A 60 8.26 2.68 25.55
CA ILE A 60 9.67 2.96 25.29
C ILE A 60 10.53 2.31 26.38
N GLY A 61 10.23 2.55 27.66
CA GLY A 61 10.98 1.95 28.77
C GLY A 61 10.92 0.42 28.80
N ASN A 62 9.81 -0.19 28.34
CA ASN A 62 9.72 -1.65 28.17
C ASN A 62 10.67 -2.14 27.05
N LEU A 63 10.69 -1.45 25.91
CA LEU A 63 11.55 -1.80 24.78
C LEU A 63 13.03 -1.62 25.11
N GLU A 64 13.42 -0.52 25.78
CA GLU A 64 14.79 -0.28 26.23
C GLU A 64 15.29 -1.41 27.14
N ARG A 65 14.47 -1.86 28.10
CA ARG A 65 14.80 -3.00 28.97
C ARG A 65 15.02 -4.29 28.17
N ARG A 66 14.13 -4.59 27.23
CA ARG A 66 14.24 -5.78 26.36
C ARG A 66 15.47 -5.72 25.47
N ILE A 67 15.86 -4.54 25.01
CA ILE A 67 17.10 -4.33 24.23
C ILE A 67 18.31 -4.60 25.11
N ASN A 68 18.36 -4.02 26.32
CA ASN A 68 19.47 -4.24 27.27
C ASN A 68 19.63 -5.72 27.64
N GLU A 69 18.53 -6.45 27.86
CA GLU A 69 18.54 -7.90 28.12
C GLU A 69 19.15 -8.70 26.96
N LEU A 70 18.95 -8.26 25.71
CA LEU A 70 19.51 -8.89 24.51
C LEU A 70 20.98 -8.52 24.30
N GLU A 71 21.39 -7.30 24.66
CA GLU A 71 22.78 -6.85 24.55
C GLU A 71 23.69 -7.51 25.59
N GLU A 72 23.22 -7.73 26.83
CA GLU A 72 24.04 -8.37 27.88
C GLU A 72 24.27 -9.87 27.66
N ARG A 73 23.51 -10.53 26.76
CA ARG A 73 23.65 -11.97 26.51
C ARG A 73 23.56 -12.31 25.02
N PRO A 74 24.65 -12.16 24.26
CA PRO A 74 24.66 -12.42 22.81
C PRO A 74 24.26 -13.86 22.42
N ASN A 75 24.34 -14.81 23.37
CA ASN A 75 24.23 -16.25 23.12
C ASN A 75 23.14 -16.97 23.94
N TYR A 76 22.10 -16.29 24.41
CA TYR A 76 20.94 -16.99 25.00
C TYR A 76 19.70 -16.84 24.14
N PHE A 77 19.59 -17.72 23.15
CA PHE A 77 18.28 -18.10 22.63
C PHE A 77 17.48 -18.70 23.80
N PRO A 78 16.34 -18.12 24.22
CA PRO A 78 15.50 -18.76 25.21
C PRO A 78 15.02 -20.09 24.63
N ALA A 79 15.40 -21.19 25.26
CA ALA A 79 15.07 -22.56 24.86
C ALA A 79 13.56 -22.90 24.95
N SER A 80 12.68 -21.89 25.02
CA SER A 80 11.23 -22.05 25.17
C SER A 80 10.40 -21.24 24.18
N GLN A 81 11.00 -20.63 23.15
CA GLN A 81 10.24 -20.42 21.91
C GLN A 81 10.40 -21.71 21.11
N LYS A 82 9.38 -22.58 21.16
CA LYS A 82 9.16 -23.55 20.07
C LYS A 82 8.95 -22.72 18.80
N PHE A 83 10.04 -22.28 18.16
CA PHE A 83 10.04 -21.98 16.74
C PHE A 83 9.81 -23.32 16.05
N ILE A 84 8.55 -23.74 16.00
CA ILE A 84 8.11 -24.66 14.96
C ILE A 84 8.19 -23.86 13.68
N SER A 85 9.40 -23.79 13.14
CA SER A 85 9.64 -23.48 11.76
C SER A 85 11.08 -23.90 11.41
N SER A 86 11.40 -25.18 11.66
CA SER A 86 11.99 -25.98 10.60
C SER A 86 10.95 -26.16 9.46
N ARG A 87 10.31 -25.07 9.03
CA ARG A 87 9.38 -25.05 7.93
C ARG A 87 10.23 -25.36 6.71
N PRO A 88 9.97 -26.47 5.99
CA PRO A 88 10.71 -26.76 4.78
C PRO A 88 10.65 -25.52 3.90
N THR A 89 11.79 -24.87 3.68
CA THR A 89 11.85 -23.77 2.73
C THR A 89 11.67 -24.40 1.36
N VAL A 90 10.48 -24.24 0.79
CA VAL A 90 10.24 -24.66 -0.58
C VAL A 90 11.15 -23.81 -1.44
N LYS A 91 12.11 -24.43 -2.12
CA LYS A 91 13.08 -23.72 -2.94
C LYS A 91 12.33 -22.98 -4.05
N PRO A 92 12.64 -21.70 -4.29
CA PRO A 92 12.10 -21.00 -5.45
C PRO A 92 12.49 -21.74 -6.73
N LEU A 93 11.55 -21.85 -7.67
CA LEU A 93 11.81 -22.37 -9.00
C LEU A 93 12.71 -21.40 -9.76
N THR A 94 13.43 -21.92 -10.75
CA THR A 94 14.18 -21.10 -11.71
C THR A 94 13.29 -20.75 -12.90
N PHE A 95 13.39 -19.51 -13.40
CA PHE A 95 12.72 -19.08 -14.63
C PHE A 95 13.73 -18.91 -15.75
N ASP A 96 13.66 -19.82 -16.73
CA ASP A 96 14.52 -19.89 -17.91
C ASP A 96 13.72 -19.86 -19.22
N ARG A 97 12.43 -19.49 -19.15
CA ARG A 97 11.42 -19.48 -20.22
C ARG A 97 10.94 -20.85 -20.73
N GLN A 98 11.28 -21.96 -20.08
CA GLN A 98 10.67 -23.25 -20.43
C GLN A 98 9.18 -23.30 -20.06
N THR A 99 8.82 -22.62 -18.97
CA THR A 99 7.42 -22.39 -18.58
C THR A 99 6.99 -20.97 -18.95
N SER A 100 5.70 -20.77 -19.22
CA SER A 100 5.16 -19.42 -19.44
C SER A 100 5.31 -18.56 -18.19
N TRP A 101 5.54 -17.27 -18.37
CA TRP A 101 5.66 -16.30 -17.28
C TRP A 101 4.48 -16.34 -16.31
N THR A 102 3.24 -16.42 -16.80
CA THR A 102 2.02 -16.51 -15.98
C THR A 102 2.01 -17.71 -15.03
N VAL A 103 2.41 -18.88 -15.54
CA VAL A 103 2.53 -20.11 -14.74
C VAL A 103 3.62 -19.97 -13.69
N PHE A 104 4.80 -19.47 -14.08
CA PHE A 104 5.90 -19.24 -13.14
C PHE A 104 5.51 -18.25 -12.04
N LYS A 105 4.92 -17.10 -12.40
CA LYS A 105 4.45 -16.07 -11.48
C LYS A 105 3.45 -16.62 -10.46
N THR A 106 2.49 -17.43 -10.93
CA THR A 106 1.51 -18.10 -10.05
C THR A 106 2.19 -19.04 -9.06
N GLN A 107 3.10 -19.90 -9.53
CA GLN A 107 3.85 -20.81 -8.66
C GLN A 107 4.73 -20.05 -7.65
N PHE A 108 5.37 -18.97 -8.09
CA PHE A 108 6.18 -18.09 -7.25
C PHE A 108 5.36 -17.44 -6.14
N HIS A 109 4.15 -16.92 -6.45
CA HIS A 109 3.26 -16.37 -5.43
C HIS A 109 2.83 -17.42 -4.39
N VAL A 110 2.50 -18.64 -4.82
CA VAL A 110 2.17 -19.75 -3.92
C VAL A 110 3.35 -20.05 -3.00
N VAL A 111 4.55 -20.25 -3.54
CA VAL A 111 5.77 -20.54 -2.76
C VAL A 111 6.08 -19.41 -1.79
N SER A 112 6.00 -18.16 -2.22
CA SER A 112 6.28 -17.00 -1.36
C SER A 112 5.29 -16.87 -0.20
N SER A 113 4.01 -17.17 -0.45
CA SER A 113 2.96 -17.16 0.57
C SER A 113 3.14 -18.31 1.56
N THR A 114 3.44 -19.51 1.05
CA THR A 114 3.77 -20.68 1.88
C THR A 114 5.04 -20.44 2.70
N ASN A 115 6.00 -19.65 2.22
CA ASN A 115 7.21 -19.35 2.97
C ASN A 115 7.11 -18.09 3.84
N GLY A 116 6.02 -17.32 3.75
CA GLY A 116 5.83 -16.08 4.51
C GLY A 116 6.83 -14.98 4.13
N TRP A 117 7.23 -14.91 2.85
CA TRP A 117 8.20 -13.90 2.39
C TRP A 117 7.60 -12.49 2.40
N THR A 118 8.38 -11.53 2.88
CA THR A 118 8.09 -10.10 2.70
C THR A 118 8.32 -9.69 1.25
N ASP A 119 7.78 -8.55 0.81
CA ASP A 119 7.92 -8.13 -0.59
C ASP A 119 9.38 -7.87 -1.00
N PHE A 120 10.21 -7.40 -0.06
CA PHE A 120 11.66 -7.31 -0.25
C PHE A 120 12.31 -8.68 -0.51
N VAL A 121 11.94 -9.70 0.26
CA VAL A 121 12.44 -11.07 0.08
C VAL A 121 11.91 -11.66 -1.23
N LYS A 122 10.65 -11.40 -1.59
CA LYS A 122 10.07 -11.79 -2.89
C LYS A 122 10.85 -11.17 -4.04
N ALA A 123 11.11 -9.87 -4.03
CA ALA A 123 11.88 -9.21 -5.08
C ALA A 123 13.28 -9.84 -5.23
N SER A 124 13.98 -10.03 -4.11
CA SER A 124 15.32 -10.64 -4.10
C SER A 124 15.31 -12.07 -4.64
N GLN A 125 14.33 -12.89 -4.24
CA GLN A 125 14.20 -14.27 -4.71
C GLN A 125 13.76 -14.34 -6.18
N LEU A 126 12.91 -13.41 -6.62
CA LEU A 126 12.50 -13.31 -8.02
C LEU A 126 13.71 -13.00 -8.90
N VAL A 127 14.54 -12.01 -8.53
CA VAL A 127 15.80 -11.71 -9.23
C VAL A 127 16.74 -12.92 -9.27
N ALA A 128 16.92 -13.60 -8.13
CA ALA A 128 17.79 -14.77 -8.04
C ALA A 128 17.28 -15.98 -8.87
N SER A 129 15.97 -16.06 -9.10
CA SER A 129 15.34 -17.13 -9.87
C SER A 129 15.54 -16.99 -11.39
N LEU A 130 15.84 -15.79 -11.88
CA LEU A 130 15.99 -15.53 -13.31
C LEU A 130 17.29 -16.13 -13.85
N ARG A 131 17.19 -16.83 -14.99
CA ARG A 131 18.31 -17.45 -15.69
C ARG A 131 18.23 -17.20 -17.20
N GLY A 132 19.39 -17.21 -17.86
CA GLY A 132 19.49 -17.03 -19.31
C GLY A 132 18.84 -15.73 -19.79
N LEU A 133 18.08 -15.80 -20.89
CA LEU A 133 17.39 -14.66 -21.50
C LEU A 133 16.40 -13.97 -20.55
N ALA A 134 15.90 -14.66 -19.52
CA ALA A 134 15.03 -14.03 -18.53
C ALA A 134 15.80 -13.09 -17.59
N ALA A 135 17.09 -13.33 -17.35
CA ALA A 135 17.91 -12.46 -16.53
C ALA A 135 18.30 -11.16 -17.26
N GLU A 136 18.25 -11.12 -18.60
CA GLU A 136 18.57 -9.92 -19.39
C GLU A 136 17.58 -8.77 -19.13
N VAL A 137 16.38 -9.07 -18.63
CA VAL A 137 15.40 -8.04 -18.24
C VAL A 137 15.97 -7.12 -17.17
N LEU A 138 16.83 -7.65 -16.29
CA LEU A 138 17.45 -6.91 -15.20
C LEU A 138 18.38 -5.80 -15.70
N GLN A 139 18.91 -5.89 -16.92
CA GLN A 139 19.78 -4.84 -17.48
C GLN A 139 19.04 -3.52 -17.73
N GLY A 140 17.71 -3.57 -17.90
CA GLY A 140 16.87 -2.40 -18.10
C GLY A 140 16.40 -1.73 -16.81
N ILE A 141 16.66 -2.35 -15.65
CA ILE A 141 16.13 -1.91 -14.35
C ILE A 141 17.25 -1.26 -13.54
N PRO A 142 17.07 -0.02 -13.04
CA PRO A 142 18.02 0.60 -12.12
C PRO A 142 18.24 -0.24 -10.85
N ALA A 143 19.47 -0.28 -10.34
CA ALA A 143 19.83 -1.14 -9.21
C ALA A 143 19.03 -0.86 -7.93
N ASP A 144 18.69 0.41 -7.68
CA ASP A 144 17.87 0.84 -6.54
C ASP A 144 16.40 0.37 -6.64
N LYS A 145 15.97 -0.07 -7.84
CA LYS A 145 14.63 -0.60 -8.11
C LYS A 145 14.55 -2.12 -8.16
N LEU A 146 15.69 -2.82 -8.07
CA LEU A 146 15.72 -4.29 -8.01
C LEU A 146 15.22 -4.87 -6.67
N THR A 147 14.87 -4.01 -5.72
CA THR A 147 14.21 -4.37 -4.46
C THR A 147 12.69 -4.19 -4.52
N ASP A 148 12.18 -3.54 -5.57
CA ASP A 148 10.75 -3.32 -5.77
C ASP A 148 10.15 -4.46 -6.62
N LEU A 149 9.38 -5.32 -5.97
CA LEU A 149 8.72 -6.47 -6.60
C LEU A 149 7.86 -6.05 -7.79
N THR A 150 7.11 -4.96 -7.67
CA THR A 150 6.15 -4.55 -8.70
C THR A 150 6.85 -4.09 -9.97
N THR A 151 7.98 -3.38 -9.84
CA THR A 151 8.79 -2.95 -10.99
C THR A 151 9.31 -4.17 -11.76
N ILE A 152 9.89 -5.14 -11.06
CA ILE A 152 10.47 -6.33 -11.67
C ILE A 152 9.40 -7.19 -12.36
N GLU A 153 8.25 -7.40 -11.71
CA GLU A 153 7.14 -8.14 -12.30
C GLU A 153 6.59 -7.46 -13.56
N LYS A 154 6.50 -6.12 -13.58
CA LYS A 154 5.99 -5.36 -14.72
C LYS A 154 6.90 -5.51 -15.95
N ASP A 155 8.21 -5.47 -15.75
CA ASP A 155 9.17 -5.64 -16.86
C ASP A 155 9.19 -7.08 -17.38
N LEU A 156 9.05 -8.06 -16.49
CA LEU A 156 8.90 -9.47 -16.88
C LEU A 156 7.58 -9.71 -17.62
N GLU A 157 6.47 -9.11 -17.18
CA GLU A 157 5.18 -9.15 -17.85
C GLU A 157 5.24 -8.51 -19.25
N SER A 158 5.90 -7.36 -19.35
CA SER A 158 6.08 -6.65 -20.63
C SER A 158 6.82 -7.50 -21.65
N ARG A 159 7.86 -8.25 -21.24
CA ARG A 159 8.67 -9.04 -22.16
C ARG A 159 8.15 -10.46 -22.39
N PHE A 160 7.54 -11.08 -21.39
CA PHE A 160 7.20 -12.51 -21.39
C PHE A 160 5.74 -12.82 -21.10
N GLY A 161 4.90 -11.81 -20.85
CA GLY A 161 3.46 -11.97 -20.65
C GLY A 161 2.76 -12.54 -21.89
N ASP A 162 1.59 -13.14 -21.67
CA ASP A 162 0.85 -13.93 -22.67
C ASP A 162 0.44 -13.14 -23.93
N SER A 163 0.41 -11.81 -23.83
CA SER A 163 0.24 -10.88 -24.96
C SER A 163 1.24 -11.14 -26.10
N HIS A 164 2.50 -11.45 -25.78
CA HIS A 164 3.54 -11.70 -26.78
C HIS A 164 3.57 -13.14 -27.30
N LEU A 165 3.01 -14.10 -26.55
CA LEU A 165 2.89 -15.49 -26.99
C LEU A 165 1.98 -15.61 -28.22
N THR A 166 0.93 -14.80 -28.28
CA THR A 166 0.03 -14.69 -29.44
C THR A 166 0.77 -14.18 -30.69
N GLN A 167 1.68 -13.20 -30.54
CA GLN A 167 2.50 -12.69 -31.66
C GLN A 167 3.55 -13.71 -32.11
N PHE A 168 4.13 -14.45 -31.16
CA PHE A 168 5.07 -15.54 -31.44
C PHE A 168 4.39 -16.66 -32.23
N TYR A 169 3.27 -17.22 -31.74
CA TYR A 169 2.51 -18.24 -32.47
C TYR A 169 1.97 -17.73 -33.82
N ARG A 170 1.55 -16.47 -33.91
CA ARG A 170 1.12 -15.87 -35.19
C ARG A 170 2.26 -15.83 -36.22
N THR A 171 3.49 -15.58 -35.77
CA THR A 171 4.66 -15.56 -36.65
C THR A 171 5.09 -16.98 -37.02
N GLU A 172 5.09 -17.90 -36.06
CA GLU A 172 5.44 -19.31 -36.29
C GLU A 172 4.45 -20.00 -37.26
N LEU A 173 3.15 -19.75 -37.10
CA LEU A 173 2.11 -20.25 -38.01
C LEU A 173 2.25 -19.66 -39.43
N LYS A 174 2.72 -18.42 -39.58
CA LYS A 174 3.01 -17.83 -40.90
C LYS A 174 4.22 -18.48 -41.58
N THR A 175 5.20 -18.93 -40.81
CA THR A 175 6.41 -19.59 -41.34
C THR A 175 6.23 -21.08 -41.63
N ARG A 176 5.23 -21.74 -41.03
CA ARG A 176 4.82 -23.10 -41.41
C ARG A 176 3.99 -23.06 -42.69
N ARG A 177 4.68 -22.90 -43.82
CA ARG A 177 4.12 -22.98 -45.17
C ARG A 177 3.53 -24.37 -45.39
N GLN A 178 2.24 -24.47 -45.72
CA GLN A 178 1.65 -25.71 -46.26
C GLN A 178 2.51 -26.16 -47.45
N GLU A 179 3.14 -27.32 -47.34
CA GLU A 179 3.77 -27.98 -48.48
C GLU A 179 2.67 -28.30 -49.48
N LYS A 180 2.52 -27.45 -50.50
CA LYS A 180 1.56 -27.68 -51.58
C LYS A 180 2.01 -28.95 -52.29
N ALA A 181 1.30 -30.05 -52.05
CA ALA A 181 1.30 -31.26 -52.87
C ALA A 181 0.68 -30.99 -54.26
N PHE A 182 1.21 -29.99 -54.97
CA PHE A 182 0.85 -29.58 -56.32
C PHE A 182 2.07 -29.67 -57.23
N LYS A 183 2.85 -30.75 -57.09
CA LYS A 183 3.90 -31.14 -58.05
C LYS A 183 3.79 -32.59 -58.54
N ASN A 184 2.85 -33.39 -58.03
CA ASN A 184 2.72 -34.81 -58.40
C ASN A 184 1.48 -35.13 -59.25
N TRP A 185 0.79 -34.13 -59.80
CA TRP A 185 -0.28 -34.35 -60.77
C TRP A 185 0.00 -33.54 -62.05
N LEU A 186 0.74 -34.14 -62.97
CA LEU A 186 0.71 -33.83 -64.40
C LEU A 186 0.21 -35.09 -65.12
N PRO A 187 -0.69 -34.96 -66.10
CA PRO A 187 -1.44 -36.08 -66.66
C PRO A 187 -0.58 -36.90 -67.63
N MET A 188 -0.74 -38.21 -67.53
CA MET A 188 -0.06 -39.25 -68.28
C MET A 188 -0.77 -39.46 -69.65
N TRP A 189 -0.47 -38.63 -70.65
CA TRP A 189 -0.84 -38.77 -72.09
C TRP A 189 0.24 -37.99 -72.88
N SER A 190 0.94 -38.42 -73.95
CA SER A 190 0.99 -39.57 -74.88
C SER A 190 2.50 -39.79 -75.20
N ASP A 191 3.04 -40.87 -75.80
CA ASP A 191 2.63 -41.81 -76.85
C ASP A 191 3.07 -43.25 -76.51
#